data_AF-A0A316R502-F1
#
_entry.id   AF-A0A316R502-F1
#
_cell.length_a   1.000
_cell.length_b   1.000
_cell.length_c   1.000
_cell.angle_alpha   90.00
_cell.angle_beta   90.00
_cell.angle_gamma   90.00
#
_symmetry.space_group_name_H-M   'P 1'
#
loop_
_entity.id
_entity.type
_entity.pdbx_description
1 polymer ?
#
loop_
_entity_poly.entity_id
_entity_poly.type
_entity_poly.pdbx_seq_one_letter_code
_entity_poly.pdbx_strand_id
1 'polypeptide(L)'
;MRGRMLPCERCGRMVTIRSKGLCPACRAKELPPKERAAIRVKAKPKGKSLAVFFGAHVARLSMTRRSATGAYIPCPGVSNICHLYPKRKYKSVAEDNDNIIYLTADEHTRFDYLLDTMDFDRLLEEFGDTWLLVAKKMRDLAPRVEEAGKLKTRLLSWIEENKDYF
;
A
#
# COMPACT_ATOMS: atom_id res chain seq x y z
N MET A 1 -22.21 -25.95 27.04
CA MET A 1 -22.57 -25.76 28.45
C MET A 1 -23.03 -24.32 28.66
N ARG A 2 -24.32 -24.07 28.98
CA ARG A 2 -24.80 -22.71 29.30
C ARG A 2 -24.32 -22.36 30.71
N GLY A 3 -23.42 -21.39 30.85
CA GLY A 3 -22.88 -20.99 32.16
C GLY A 3 -23.98 -20.49 33.09
N ARG A 4 -23.96 -20.92 34.37
CA ARG A 4 -24.91 -20.50 35.40
C ARG A 4 -24.78 -18.98 35.61
N MET A 5 -25.87 -18.22 35.42
CA MET A 5 -25.87 -16.78 35.68
C MET A 5 -25.97 -16.51 37.19
N LEU A 6 -25.18 -15.56 37.67
CA LEU A 6 -25.07 -15.20 39.08
C LEU A 6 -25.41 -13.71 39.26
N PRO A 7 -26.18 -13.32 40.29
CA PRO A 7 -26.48 -11.92 40.56
C PRO A 7 -25.26 -11.20 41.16
N CYS A 8 -25.05 -9.96 40.74
CA CYS A 8 -24.09 -9.04 41.34
C CYS A 8 -24.59 -8.54 42.70
N GLU A 9 -23.75 -8.59 43.73
CA GLU A 9 -24.10 -8.15 45.09
C GLU A 9 -24.41 -6.65 45.21
N ARG A 10 -23.92 -5.83 44.28
CA ARG A 10 -24.06 -4.37 44.32
C ARG A 10 -25.19 -3.80 43.47
N CYS A 11 -25.52 -4.45 42.36
CA CYS A 11 -26.51 -3.94 41.41
C CYS A 11 -27.54 -4.98 40.95
N GLY A 12 -27.49 -6.20 41.50
CA GLY A 12 -28.42 -7.28 41.17
C GLY A 12 -28.30 -7.86 39.76
N ARG A 13 -27.47 -7.26 38.88
CA ARG A 13 -27.33 -7.69 37.48
C ARG A 13 -26.83 -9.13 37.39
N MET A 14 -27.56 -9.96 36.64
CA MET A 14 -27.18 -11.34 36.33
C MET A 14 -26.01 -11.36 35.33
N VAL A 15 -24.91 -12.01 35.71
CA VAL A 15 -23.70 -12.15 34.89
C VAL A 15 -23.19 -13.58 34.92
N THR A 16 -22.51 -13.99 33.85
CA THR A 16 -21.94 -15.34 33.73
C THR A 16 -20.69 -15.52 34.60
N ILE A 17 -19.95 -14.44 34.87
CA ILE A 17 -18.73 -14.44 35.67
C ILE A 17 -18.79 -13.24 36.63
N ARG A 18 -18.57 -13.52 37.92
CA ARG A 18 -18.40 -12.50 38.97
C ARG A 18 -17.01 -12.63 39.57
N SER A 19 -16.37 -11.49 39.86
CA SER A 19 -15.11 -11.44 40.59
C SER A 19 -15.37 -10.75 41.92
N LYS A 20 -15.09 -11.44 43.03
CA LYS A 20 -15.35 -10.95 44.40
C LYS A 20 -16.81 -10.49 44.60
N GLY A 21 -17.79 -11.30 44.17
CA GLY A 21 -19.21 -10.97 44.34
C GLY A 21 -19.79 -9.94 43.36
N LEU A 22 -18.95 -9.26 42.55
CA LEU A 22 -19.36 -8.15 41.70
C LEU A 22 -19.33 -8.47 40.20
N CYS A 23 -20.22 -7.82 39.44
CA CYS A 23 -20.19 -7.83 37.99
C CYS A 23 -19.00 -7.01 37.45
N PRO A 24 -18.56 -7.26 36.20
CA PRO A 24 -17.43 -6.53 35.60
C PRO A 24 -17.56 -5.00 35.67
N ALA A 25 -18.77 -4.48 35.50
CA ALA A 25 -19.03 -3.04 35.56
C ALA A 25 -18.88 -2.46 36.97
N CYS A 26 -19.43 -3.13 37.99
CA CYS A 26 -19.28 -2.70 39.39
C CYS A 26 -17.83 -2.86 39.85
N ARG A 27 -17.14 -3.92 39.40
CA ARG A 27 -15.72 -4.13 39.70
C ARG A 27 -14.84 -3.04 39.08
N ALA A 28 -15.11 -2.61 37.86
CA ALA A 28 -14.36 -1.55 37.19
C ALA A 28 -14.45 -0.20 37.93
N LYS A 29 -15.51 0.04 38.72
CA LYS A 29 -15.66 1.24 39.55
C LYS A 29 -14.83 1.22 40.83
N GLU A 30 -14.42 0.05 41.29
CA GLU A 30 -13.54 -0.10 42.47
C GLU A 30 -12.06 -0.10 42.11
N LEU A 31 -11.74 -0.36 40.84
CA LEU A 31 -10.37 -0.30 40.38
C LEU A 31 -9.98 1.17 40.26
N PRO A 32 -8.76 1.55 40.70
CA PRO A 32 -8.25 2.88 40.43
C PRO A 32 -8.32 3.13 38.92
N PRO A 33 -8.68 4.36 38.48
CA PRO A 33 -8.71 4.68 37.06
C PRO A 33 -7.37 4.28 36.47
N LYS A 34 -7.37 3.37 35.48
CA LYS A 34 -6.16 3.12 34.71
C LYS A 34 -5.74 4.47 34.15
N GLU A 35 -4.58 4.97 34.55
CA GLU A 35 -3.95 6.08 33.85
C GLU A 35 -3.96 5.68 32.37
N ARG A 36 -4.66 6.48 31.58
CA ARG A 36 -4.54 6.40 30.13
C ARG A 36 -3.11 6.84 29.87
N ALA A 37 -2.16 5.91 29.91
CA ALA A 37 -0.89 6.11 29.26
C ALA A 37 -1.26 6.55 27.86
N ALA A 38 -1.04 7.84 27.59
CA ALA A 38 -1.25 8.37 26.26
C ALA A 38 -0.40 7.46 25.40
N ILE A 39 -1.06 6.62 24.60
CA ILE A 39 -0.39 6.00 23.48
C ILE A 39 0.13 7.22 22.74
N ARG A 40 1.42 7.50 22.87
CA ARG A 40 2.13 8.36 21.93
C ARG A 40 2.01 7.60 20.63
N VAL A 41 0.87 7.77 19.98
CA VAL A 41 0.77 7.66 18.55
C VAL A 41 1.76 8.71 18.11
N LYS A 42 3.01 8.29 17.83
CA LYS A 42 3.90 9.10 17.02
C LYS A 42 3.01 9.56 15.88
N ALA A 43 2.76 10.86 15.80
CA ALA A 43 2.09 11.43 14.67
C ALA A 43 3.00 11.12 13.48
N LYS A 44 2.84 9.94 12.87
CA LYS A 44 3.21 9.76 11.48
C LYS A 44 2.49 10.91 10.77
N PRO A 45 3.15 11.67 9.90
CA PRO A 45 2.47 12.69 9.11
C PRO A 45 1.33 11.98 8.38
N LYS A 46 0.10 12.18 8.86
CA LYS A 46 -1.09 11.46 8.39
C LYS A 46 -1.59 12.19 7.15
N GLY A 47 -1.29 11.61 5.98
CA GLY A 47 -2.29 11.44 4.91
C GLY A 47 -2.67 12.63 4.03
N LYS A 48 -2.11 13.83 4.20
CA LYS A 48 -2.37 14.93 3.25
C LYS A 48 -1.53 14.84 1.97
N SER A 49 -0.30 14.31 2.04
CA SER A 49 0.61 14.23 0.88
C SER A 49 0.14 13.22 -0.16
N LEU A 50 -0.18 11.99 0.26
CA LEU A 50 -0.49 10.91 -0.68
C LEU A 50 -1.82 11.11 -1.42
N ALA A 51 -2.84 11.65 -0.74
CA ALA A 51 -4.12 11.97 -1.38
C ALA A 51 -3.96 13.12 -2.40
N VAL A 52 -3.18 14.14 -2.07
CA VAL A 52 -2.83 15.24 -2.98
C VAL A 52 -2.01 14.72 -4.16
N PHE A 53 -1.03 13.84 -3.90
CA PHE A 53 -0.21 13.18 -4.92
C PHE A 53 -1.08 12.41 -5.92
N PHE A 54 -1.95 11.51 -5.43
CA PHE A 54 -2.86 10.78 -6.31
C PHE A 54 -3.86 11.70 -7.03
N GLY A 55 -4.38 12.73 -6.35
CA GLY A 55 -5.26 13.72 -6.96
C GLY A 55 -4.62 14.45 -8.14
N ALA A 56 -3.35 14.86 -7.99
CA ALA A 56 -2.59 15.49 -9.06
C ALA A 56 -2.36 14.55 -10.27
N HIS A 57 -2.07 13.28 -10.01
CA HIS A 57 -1.91 12.27 -11.05
C HIS A 57 -3.23 11.94 -11.77
N VAL A 58 -4.35 11.84 -11.04
CA VAL A 58 -5.68 11.67 -11.65
C VAL A 58 -6.03 12.88 -12.51
N ALA A 59 -5.75 14.10 -12.06
CA ALA A 59 -5.96 15.31 -12.85
C ALA A 59 -5.12 15.30 -14.14
N ARG A 60 -3.83 14.94 -14.05
CA ARG A 60 -2.94 14.80 -15.21
C ARG A 60 -3.44 13.75 -16.19
N LEU A 61 -3.83 12.57 -15.69
CA LEU A 61 -4.39 11.50 -16.52
C LEU A 61 -5.75 11.87 -17.13
N SER A 62 -6.53 12.72 -16.46
CA SER A 62 -7.81 13.21 -16.99
C SER A 62 -7.67 14.09 -18.22
N MET A 63 -6.51 14.73 -18.41
CA MET A 63 -6.20 15.52 -19.60
C MET A 63 -5.85 14.65 -20.81
N THR A 64 -5.10 13.55 -20.59
CA THR A 64 -4.62 12.70 -21.69
C THR A 64 -5.54 11.51 -21.96
N ARG A 65 -6.12 10.92 -20.91
CA ARG A 65 -6.99 9.73 -20.94
C ARG A 65 -6.38 8.55 -21.72
N ARG A 66 -5.05 8.40 -21.61
CA ARG A 66 -4.29 7.33 -22.27
C ARG A 66 -3.42 6.60 -21.26
N SER A 67 -3.37 5.28 -21.36
CA SER A 67 -2.32 4.48 -20.74
C SER A 67 -1.01 4.64 -21.49
N ALA A 68 0.07 4.17 -20.90
CA ALA A 68 1.39 4.18 -21.52
C ALA A 68 1.51 3.28 -22.75
N THR A 69 0.69 2.24 -22.83
CA THR A 69 0.54 1.37 -24.03
C THR A 69 -0.32 2.03 -25.12
N GLY A 70 -0.92 3.18 -24.86
CA GLY A 70 -1.77 3.93 -25.80
C GLY A 70 -3.28 3.63 -25.70
N ALA A 71 -3.71 2.71 -24.82
CA ALA A 71 -5.12 2.40 -24.63
C ALA A 71 -5.89 3.59 -24.01
N TYR A 72 -7.17 3.72 -24.37
CA TYR A 72 -8.03 4.77 -23.82
C TYR A 72 -8.48 4.45 -22.39
N ILE A 73 -8.46 5.47 -21.52
CA ILE A 73 -8.97 5.37 -20.14
C ILE A 73 -10.22 6.26 -20.01
N PRO A 74 -11.43 5.68 -20.01
CA PRO A 74 -12.67 6.47 -20.03
C PRO A 74 -12.92 7.24 -18.72
N CYS A 75 -12.63 6.60 -17.59
CA CYS A 75 -12.82 7.15 -16.25
C CYS A 75 -11.52 7.03 -15.44
N PRO A 76 -10.59 8.00 -15.58
CA PRO A 76 -9.34 8.00 -14.83
C PRO A 76 -9.56 7.97 -13.32
N GLY A 77 -8.89 7.04 -12.65
CA GLY A 77 -8.94 6.92 -11.20
C GLY A 77 -7.60 6.49 -10.62
N VAL A 78 -7.56 6.36 -9.29
CA VAL A 78 -6.35 5.91 -8.58
C VAL A 78 -5.93 4.49 -8.97
N SER A 79 -6.85 3.68 -9.49
CA SER A 79 -6.59 2.34 -10.04
C SER A 79 -5.75 2.37 -11.32
N ASN A 80 -5.62 3.51 -11.99
CA ASN A 80 -4.79 3.65 -13.19
C ASN A 80 -3.36 4.11 -12.87
N ILE A 81 -3.07 4.42 -11.61
CA ILE A 81 -1.78 4.92 -11.16
C ILE A 81 -0.97 3.72 -10.65
N CYS A 82 -0.04 3.24 -11.47
CA CYS A 82 0.83 2.12 -11.16
C CYS A 82 2.17 2.62 -10.63
N HIS A 83 2.59 2.06 -9.49
CA HIS A 83 3.87 2.36 -8.84
C HIS A 83 4.94 1.40 -9.35
N LEU A 84 6.01 1.91 -9.98
CA LEU A 84 7.09 1.07 -10.52
C LEU A 84 7.87 0.35 -9.40
N TYR A 85 8.22 1.08 -8.35
CA TYR A 85 8.65 0.53 -7.08
C TYR A 85 7.45 0.56 -6.11
N PRO A 86 6.88 -0.60 -5.73
CA PRO A 86 5.65 -0.64 -4.95
C PRO A 86 5.74 0.13 -3.62
N LYS A 87 4.89 1.14 -3.46
CA LYS A 87 4.84 2.03 -2.27
C LYS A 87 4.71 1.31 -0.93
N ARG A 88 4.29 0.03 -0.91
CA ARG A 88 4.22 -0.78 0.33
C ARG A 88 5.61 -1.12 0.85
N LYS A 89 6.56 -1.40 -0.05
CA LYS A 89 7.93 -1.83 0.22
C LYS A 89 8.93 -0.67 0.08
N TYR A 90 8.75 0.19 -0.91
CA TYR A 90 9.67 1.27 -1.26
C TYR A 90 9.05 2.63 -0.88
N LYS A 91 9.33 3.09 0.34
CA LYS A 91 8.84 4.34 0.93
C LYS A 91 9.61 5.56 0.46
N SER A 92 10.92 5.42 0.22
CA SER A 92 11.82 6.48 -0.25
C SER A 92 11.30 7.18 -1.53
N VAL A 93 10.69 6.41 -2.43
CA VAL A 93 10.16 6.88 -3.72
C VAL A 93 8.63 6.79 -3.84
N ALA A 94 7.90 6.60 -2.73
CA ALA A 94 6.46 6.35 -2.76
C ALA A 94 5.63 7.52 -3.32
N GLU A 95 6.15 8.75 -3.20
CA GLU A 95 5.54 10.00 -3.68
C GLU A 95 6.42 10.68 -4.76
N ASP A 96 7.32 9.93 -5.39
CA ASP A 96 8.13 10.43 -6.52
C ASP A 96 7.29 10.34 -7.82
N ASN A 97 7.24 11.43 -8.58
CA ASN A 97 6.53 11.48 -9.88
C ASN A 97 7.15 10.52 -10.91
N ASP A 98 8.45 10.25 -10.81
CA ASP A 98 9.16 9.35 -11.72
C ASP A 98 8.83 7.87 -11.43
N ASN A 99 8.32 7.58 -10.23
CA ASN A 99 7.93 6.23 -9.80
C ASN A 99 6.53 5.81 -10.29
N ILE A 100 5.92 6.58 -11.21
CA ILE A 100 4.56 6.35 -11.70
C ILE A 100 4.55 6.08 -13.20
N ILE A 101 3.68 5.14 -13.59
CA ILE A 101 3.17 4.96 -14.94
C ILE A 101 1.63 4.88 -14.92
N TYR A 102 0.99 5.29 -16.00
CA TYR A 102 -0.45 5.18 -16.15
C TYR A 102 -0.82 3.98 -17.02
N LEU A 103 -1.70 3.13 -16.48
CA LEU A 103 -2.15 1.90 -17.13
C LEU A 103 -3.67 1.79 -17.03
N THR A 104 -4.30 1.04 -17.93
CA THR A 104 -5.68 0.59 -17.72
C THR A 104 -5.74 -0.32 -16.48
N ALA A 105 -6.94 -0.58 -15.95
CA ALA A 105 -7.06 -1.45 -14.77
C ALA A 105 -6.55 -2.88 -15.04
N ASP A 106 -6.80 -3.40 -16.24
CA ASP A 106 -6.36 -4.73 -16.66
C ASP A 106 -4.85 -4.78 -16.89
N GLU A 107 -4.30 -3.79 -17.60
CA GLU A 107 -2.85 -3.64 -17.77
C GLU A 107 -2.14 -3.53 -16.43
N HIS A 108 -2.65 -2.71 -15.50
CA HIS A 108 -2.06 -2.54 -14.18
C HIS A 108 -2.06 -3.85 -13.40
N THR A 109 -3.18 -4.58 -13.38
CA THR A 109 -3.28 -5.88 -12.72
C THR A 109 -2.27 -6.87 -13.29
N ARG A 110 -2.14 -6.90 -14.63
CA ARG A 110 -1.20 -7.80 -15.30
C ARG A 110 0.26 -7.41 -15.05
N PHE A 111 0.55 -6.12 -15.14
CA PHE A 111 1.88 -5.55 -14.94
C PHE A 111 2.38 -5.81 -13.51
N ASP A 112 1.55 -5.51 -12.50
CA ASP A 112 1.88 -5.74 -11.09
C ASP A 112 2.17 -7.22 -10.82
N TYR A 113 1.38 -8.13 -11.39
CA TYR A 113 1.61 -9.57 -11.24
C TYR A 113 3.00 -9.97 -11.75
N LEU A 114 3.35 -9.58 -12.99
CA LEU A 114 4.63 -9.94 -13.60
C LEU A 114 5.81 -9.30 -12.85
N LEU A 115 5.63 -8.07 -12.38
CA LEU A 115 6.66 -7.36 -11.61
C LEU A 115 6.88 -8.01 -10.23
N ASP A 116 5.81 -8.42 -9.54
CA ASP A 116 5.89 -9.11 -8.25
C ASP A 116 6.54 -10.50 -8.38
N THR A 117 6.32 -11.19 -9.52
CA THR A 117 7.00 -12.46 -9.84
C THR A 117 8.40 -12.25 -10.42
N MET A 118 8.79 -11.01 -10.74
CA MET A 118 10.06 -10.64 -11.38
C MET A 118 10.27 -11.34 -12.75
N ASP A 119 9.19 -11.47 -13.52
CA ASP A 119 9.16 -12.07 -14.86
C ASP A 119 9.34 -10.97 -15.92
N PHE A 120 10.57 -10.48 -16.05
CA PHE A 120 10.91 -9.33 -16.89
C PHE A 120 10.89 -9.65 -18.39
N ASP A 121 11.21 -10.89 -18.77
CA ASP A 121 11.16 -11.31 -20.17
C ASP A 121 9.71 -11.32 -20.66
N ARG A 122 8.79 -11.78 -19.82
CA ARG A 122 7.36 -11.72 -20.12
C ARG A 122 6.80 -10.30 -20.10
N LEU A 123 7.35 -9.42 -19.27
CA LEU A 123 7.03 -7.99 -19.36
C LEU A 123 7.50 -7.40 -20.70
N LEU A 124 8.67 -7.79 -21.20
CA LEU A 124 9.14 -7.39 -22.52
C LEU A 124 8.24 -7.96 -23.63
N GLU A 125 7.86 -9.23 -23.55
CA GLU A 125 6.97 -9.87 -24.53
C GLU A 125 5.58 -9.20 -24.58
N GLU A 126 4.97 -8.95 -23.42
CA GLU A 126 3.57 -8.47 -23.35
C GLU A 126 3.45 -6.95 -23.48
N PHE A 127 4.44 -6.17 -23.03
CA PHE A 127 4.39 -4.70 -23.01
C PHE A 127 5.40 -4.02 -23.95
N GLY A 128 6.35 -4.76 -24.52
CA GLY A 128 7.30 -4.27 -25.53
C GLY A 128 8.03 -2.99 -25.12
N ASP A 129 7.99 -1.99 -25.99
CA ASP A 129 8.62 -0.68 -25.76
C ASP A 129 8.14 0.01 -24.47
N THR A 130 6.90 -0.27 -24.03
CA THR A 130 6.40 0.29 -22.76
C THR A 130 7.20 -0.27 -21.59
N TRP A 131 7.55 -1.56 -21.61
CA TRP A 131 8.40 -2.14 -20.58
C TRP A 131 9.82 -1.58 -20.64
N LEU A 132 10.42 -1.43 -21.82
CA LEU A 132 11.74 -0.83 -21.96
C LEU A 132 11.79 0.59 -21.40
N LEU A 133 10.76 1.40 -21.69
CA LEU A 133 10.62 2.74 -21.09
C LEU A 133 10.54 2.66 -19.56
N VAL A 134 9.73 1.75 -19.03
CA VAL A 134 9.59 1.55 -17.58
C VAL A 134 10.91 1.11 -16.94
N ALA A 135 11.57 0.11 -17.49
CA ALA A 135 12.83 -0.42 -17.00
C ALA A 135 13.89 0.68 -16.94
N LYS A 136 13.97 1.52 -17.99
CA LYS A 136 14.84 2.71 -18.01
C LYS A 136 14.49 3.70 -16.90
N LYS A 137 13.20 4.06 -16.74
CA LYS A 137 12.77 4.94 -15.63
C LYS A 137 13.12 4.36 -14.26
N MET A 138 12.93 3.05 -14.07
CA MET A 138 13.23 2.37 -12.81
C MET A 138 14.74 2.30 -12.53
N ARG A 139 15.59 2.15 -13.56
CA ARG A 139 17.05 2.26 -13.47
C ARG A 139 17.47 3.65 -13.05
N ASP A 140 16.95 4.68 -13.71
CA ASP A 140 17.30 6.07 -13.44
C ASP A 140 16.79 6.52 -12.05
N LEU A 141 15.72 5.90 -11.55
CA LEU A 141 15.18 6.10 -10.20
C LEU A 141 15.95 5.31 -9.12
N ALA A 142 16.63 4.22 -9.47
CA ALA A 142 17.30 3.31 -8.53
C ALA A 142 18.26 4.00 -7.53
N PRO A 143 19.01 5.07 -7.87
CA PRO A 143 19.85 5.79 -6.91
C PRO A 143 19.07 6.46 -5.77
N ARG A 144 17.80 6.82 -6.00
CA ARG A 144 16.91 7.43 -4.98
C ARG A 144 16.22 6.39 -4.10
N VAL A 145 16.30 5.11 -4.48
CA VAL A 145 15.70 4.01 -3.73
C VAL A 145 16.63 3.58 -2.59
N GLU A 146 16.26 3.95 -1.37
CA GLU A 146 17.01 3.63 -0.15
C GLU A 146 16.83 2.18 0.31
N GLU A 147 15.68 1.56 0.01
CA GLU A 147 15.38 0.22 0.47
C GLU A 147 16.15 -0.86 -0.28
N ALA A 148 16.78 -1.76 0.47
CA ALA A 148 17.41 -2.97 -0.06
C ALA A 148 16.31 -4.01 -0.40
N GLY A 149 15.85 -4.00 -1.66
CA GLY A 149 14.83 -4.93 -2.12
C GLY A 149 15.21 -5.67 -3.41
N LYS A 150 14.83 -6.95 -3.50
CA LYS A 150 15.19 -7.85 -4.62
C LYS A 150 14.82 -7.31 -6.00
N LEU A 151 13.71 -6.57 -6.11
CA LEU A 151 13.27 -5.99 -7.38
C LEU A 151 14.33 -5.07 -7.98
N LYS A 152 14.91 -4.16 -7.17
CA LYS A 152 15.98 -3.24 -7.60
C LYS A 152 17.18 -4.02 -8.13
N THR A 153 17.69 -4.97 -7.35
CA THR A 153 18.87 -5.76 -7.72
C THR A 153 18.64 -6.59 -8.98
N ARG A 154 17.50 -7.30 -9.05
CA ARG A 154 17.20 -8.15 -10.22
C ARG A 154 16.93 -7.34 -11.48
N LEU A 155 16.23 -6.21 -11.37
CA LEU A 155 15.99 -5.34 -12.51
C LEU A 155 17.31 -4.81 -13.08
N LEU A 156 18.23 -4.33 -12.24
CA LEU A 156 19.52 -3.82 -12.71
C LEU A 156 20.37 -4.91 -13.36
N SER A 157 20.35 -6.14 -12.83
CA SER A 157 20.98 -7.31 -13.48
C SER A 157 20.37 -7.58 -14.85
N TRP A 158 19.03 -7.62 -14.93
CA TRP A 158 18.33 -7.88 -16.18
C TRP A 158 18.64 -6.81 -17.24
N ILE A 159 18.70 -5.53 -16.84
CA ILE A 159 19.07 -4.44 -17.76
C ILE A 159 20.50 -4.59 -18.27
N GLU A 160 21.46 -4.97 -17.41
CA GLU A 160 22.85 -5.20 -17.82
C GLU A 160 22.96 -6.39 -18.80
N GLU A 161 22.23 -7.47 -18.53
CA GLU A 161 22.13 -8.65 -19.41
C GLU A 161 21.47 -8.32 -20.76
N ASN A 162 20.59 -7.31 -20.78
CA ASN A 162 19.79 -6.88 -21.93
C ASN A 162 20.18 -5.47 -22.41
N LYS A 163 21.44 -5.06 -22.24
CA LYS A 163 21.91 -3.71 -22.53
C LYS A 163 21.72 -3.25 -23.98
N ASP A 164 21.61 -4.19 -24.92
CA ASP A 164 21.41 -3.88 -26.35
C ASP A 164 20.07 -3.19 -26.63
N TYR A 165 19.13 -3.22 -25.69
CA TYR A 165 17.87 -2.47 -25.76
C TYR A 165 17.94 -1.04 -25.18
N PHE A 166 19.06 -0.60 -24.56
CA PHE A 166 19.12 0.59 -23.70
C PHE A 166 20.15 1.66 -24.06
#